data_AF-A0A2V9K8M3-F1
#
_entry.id   AF-A0A2V9K8M3-F1
#
_cell.length_a   1.000
_cell.length_b   1.000
_cell.length_c   1.000
_cell.angle_alpha   90.00
_cell.angle_beta   90.00
_cell.angle_gamma   90.00
#
_symmetry.space_group_name_H-M   'P 1'
#
loop_
_entity.id
_entity.type
_entity.pdbx_description
1 polymer ?
#
loop_
_entity_poly.entity_id
_entity_poly.type
_entity_poly.pdbx_seq_one_letter_code
_entity_poly.pdbx_strand_id
1 'polypeptide(L)'
;MLRLAQELEWLGCELEFYGHRHALAGFPKAGPIKDDFLKKKRGVKVTVDKIERELKASVRFNPSRLVGIEYPMNSTLESVAELLAALEDIKLSADEAVEELPPKVRNFTRMVDNYLDAERVSVP
;
A
#
# COMPACT_ATOMS: atom_id res chain seq x y z
N MET A 1 4.28 8.88 3.88
CA MET A 1 3.33 7.80 4.24
C MET A 1 1.85 8.09 3.95
N LEU A 2 1.08 8.87 4.73
CA LEU A 2 -0.39 8.99 4.54
C LEU A 2 -0.82 9.36 3.10
N ARG A 3 -0.14 10.33 2.49
CA ARG A 3 -0.39 10.74 1.12
C ARG A 3 -0.17 9.61 0.10
N LEU A 4 0.84 8.77 0.31
CA LEU A 4 1.09 7.60 -0.56
C LEU A 4 0.01 6.53 -0.37
N ALA A 5 -0.51 6.35 0.85
CA ALA A 5 -1.61 5.43 1.12
C ALA A 5 -2.90 5.90 0.44
N GLN A 6 -3.23 7.20 0.50
CA GLN A 6 -4.36 7.79 -0.22
C GLN A 6 -4.20 7.71 -1.75
N GLU A 7 -2.98 7.90 -2.27
CA GLU A 7 -2.68 7.70 -3.69
C GLU A 7 -2.88 6.24 -4.10
N LEU A 8 -2.44 5.29 -3.26
CA LEU A 8 -2.65 3.86 -3.47
C LEU A 8 -4.14 3.50 -3.44
N GLU A 9 -4.92 4.11 -2.54
CA GLU A 9 -6.36 3.94 -2.47
C GLU A 9 -7.05 4.37 -3.76
N TRP A 10 -6.71 5.55 -4.26
CA TRP A 10 -7.22 6.05 -5.53
C TRP A 10 -6.84 5.13 -6.69
N LEU A 11 -5.57 4.73 -6.79
CA LEU A 11 -5.07 3.86 -7.86
C LEU A 11 -5.68 2.46 -7.81
N GLY A 12 -5.94 1.92 -6.62
CA GLY A 12 -6.59 0.63 -6.43
C GLY A 12 -8.05 0.66 -6.91
N CYS A 13 -8.80 1.70 -6.55
CA CYS A 13 -10.16 1.90 -7.06
C CYS A 13 -10.19 2.12 -8.58
N GLU A 14 -9.23 2.89 -9.10
CA GLU A 14 -9.12 3.12 -10.54
C GLU A 14 -8.78 1.82 -11.29
N LEU A 15 -7.87 0.99 -10.75
CA LEU A 15 -7.52 -0.28 -11.38
C LEU A 15 -8.71 -1.24 -11.46
N GLU A 16 -9.56 -1.30 -10.44
CA GLU A 16 -10.81 -2.07 -10.45
C GLU A 16 -11.73 -1.62 -11.58
N PHE A 17 -11.97 -0.32 -11.72
CA PHE A 17 -12.78 0.23 -12.80
C PHE A 17 -12.23 -0.17 -14.19
N TYR A 18 -10.91 -0.06 -14.40
CA TYR A 18 -10.29 -0.47 -15.66
C TYR A 18 -10.27 -2.00 -15.85
N GLY A 19 -10.20 -2.78 -14.77
CA GLY A 19 -10.33 -4.23 -14.78
C GLY A 19 -11.72 -4.66 -15.25
N HIS A 20 -12.77 -4.03 -14.72
CA HIS A 20 -14.14 -4.26 -15.17
C HIS A 20 -14.32 -3.92 -16.65
N ARG A 21 -13.75 -2.81 -17.12
CA ARG A 21 -13.76 -2.44 -18.56
C ARG A 21 -13.00 -3.46 -19.42
N HIS A 22 -11.85 -3.98 -18.95
CA HIS A 22 -11.08 -5.00 -19.66
C HIS A 22 -11.84 -6.33 -19.74
N ALA A 23 -12.56 -6.71 -18.68
CA ALA A 23 -13.45 -7.87 -18.65
C ALA A 23 -14.64 -7.72 -19.61
N LEU A 24 -15.32 -6.57 -19.60
CA LEU A 24 -16.43 -6.28 -20.52
C LEU A 24 -16.01 -6.33 -22.00
N ALA A 25 -14.75 -5.98 -22.30
CA ALA A 25 -14.18 -6.08 -23.63
C ALA A 25 -13.72 -7.51 -24.00
N GLY A 26 -13.93 -8.50 -23.14
CA GLY A 26 -13.55 -9.90 -23.38
C GLY A 26 -12.07 -10.19 -23.16
N PHE A 27 -11.41 -9.47 -22.25
CA PHE A 27 -9.98 -9.61 -21.94
C PHE A 27 -9.08 -9.51 -23.20
N PRO A 28 -9.15 -8.39 -23.95
CA PRO A 28 -8.38 -8.24 -25.18
C PRO A 28 -6.88 -8.40 -24.89
N LYS A 29 -6.19 -9.17 -25.74
CA LYS A 29 -4.75 -9.45 -25.62
C LYS A 29 -3.86 -8.30 -26.10
N ALA A 30 -4.41 -7.29 -26.76
CA ALA A 30 -3.70 -6.11 -27.26
C ALA A 30 -4.67 -4.93 -27.42
N GLY A 31 -4.11 -3.72 -27.57
CA GLY A 31 -4.87 -2.51 -27.84
C GLY A 31 -5.10 -1.62 -26.61
N PRO A 32 -5.73 -0.45 -26.81
CA PRO A 32 -5.73 0.65 -25.85
C PRO A 32 -6.35 0.26 -24.50
N ILE A 33 -7.38 -0.58 -24.49
CA ILE A 33 -8.02 -1.05 -23.24
C ILE A 33 -7.05 -1.86 -22.39
N LYS A 34 -6.26 -2.75 -23.01
CA LYS A 34 -5.24 -3.52 -22.30
C LYS A 34 -4.09 -2.63 -21.85
N ASP A 35 -3.65 -1.72 -22.71
CA ASP A 35 -2.53 -0.82 -22.39
C ASP A 35 -2.86 0.11 -21.22
N ASP A 36 -4.08 0.65 -21.19
CA ASP A 36 -4.60 1.43 -20.07
C ASP A 36 -4.65 0.60 -18.78
N PHE A 37 -5.22 -0.61 -18.83
CA PHE A 37 -5.27 -1.51 -17.67
C PHE A 37 -3.86 -1.82 -17.13
N LEU A 38 -2.91 -2.17 -18.01
CA LEU A 38 -1.52 -2.45 -17.62
C LEU A 38 -0.80 -1.21 -17.07
N LYS A 39 -1.09 -0.03 -17.59
CA LYS A 39 -0.55 1.24 -17.08
C LYS A 39 -1.04 1.50 -15.66
N LYS A 40 -2.33 1.31 -15.38
CA LYS A 40 -2.90 1.44 -14.02
C LYS A 40 -2.34 0.40 -13.07
N LYS A 41 -2.23 -0.84 -13.52
CA LYS A 41 -1.63 -1.95 -12.76
C LYS A 41 -0.18 -1.65 -12.36
N ARG A 42 0.60 -1.09 -13.29
CA ARG A 42 1.97 -0.63 -13.00
C ARG A 42 2.00 0.51 -11.98
N GLY A 43 1.07 1.45 -12.08
CA GLY A 43 0.91 2.54 -11.12
C GLY A 43 0.74 2.04 -9.69
N VAL A 44 -0.19 1.10 -9.48
CA VAL A 44 -0.39 0.45 -8.17
C VAL A 44 0.91 -0.17 -7.66
N LYS A 45 1.59 -1.01 -8.47
CA LYS A 45 2.84 -1.68 -8.06
C LYS A 45 3.94 -0.71 -7.67
N VAL A 46 4.15 0.34 -8.46
CA VAL A 46 5.17 1.37 -8.18
C VAL A 46 4.86 2.10 -6.87
N THR A 47 3.60 2.41 -6.61
CA THR A 47 3.20 3.08 -5.36
C THR A 47 3.37 2.16 -4.16
N VAL A 48 3.01 0.86 -4.28
CA VAL A 48 3.28 -0.10 -3.22
C VAL A 48 4.79 -0.20 -2.94
N ASP A 49 5.63 -0.33 -3.96
CA ASP A 49 7.08 -0.42 -3.77
C ASP A 49 7.67 0.82 -3.08
N LYS A 50 7.11 2.01 -3.32
CA LYS A 50 7.51 3.24 -2.62
C LYS A 50 7.17 3.16 -1.13
N ILE A 51 5.95 2.74 -0.80
CA ILE A 51 5.50 2.63 0.59
C ILE A 51 6.31 1.56 1.33
N GLU A 52 6.56 0.42 0.69
CA GLU A 52 7.39 -0.66 1.24
C GLU A 52 8.81 -0.17 1.58
N ARG A 53 9.40 0.68 0.72
CA ARG A 53 10.71 1.30 1.01
C ARG A 53 10.64 2.27 2.19
N GLU A 54 9.58 3.08 2.30
CA GLU A 54 9.39 3.98 3.47
C GLU A 54 9.27 3.17 4.77
N LEU A 55 8.46 2.11 4.79
CA LEU A 55 8.28 1.21 5.94
C LEU A 55 9.58 0.48 6.31
N LYS A 56 10.33 -0.02 5.33
CA LYS A 56 11.63 -0.65 5.59
C LYS A 56 12.66 0.36 6.10
N ALA A 57 12.57 1.62 5.68
CA ALA A 57 13.46 2.68 6.16
C ALA A 57 13.15 3.08 7.61
N SER A 58 11.87 3.10 8.02
CA SER A 58 11.50 3.39 9.43
C SER A 58 12.04 2.33 10.39
N VAL A 59 12.02 1.05 10.01
CA VAL A 59 12.62 -0.04 10.82
C VAL A 59 14.15 0.08 10.93
N ARG A 60 14.81 0.52 9.85
CA ARG A 60 16.27 0.72 9.84
C ARG A 60 16.69 1.91 10.70
N PHE A 61 15.89 2.96 10.72
CA PHE A 61 16.14 4.15 11.54
C PHE A 61 15.63 3.90 12.96
N ASN A 62 16.52 3.37 13.80
CA ASN A 62 16.22 3.06 15.20
C ASN A 62 16.76 4.17 16.11
N PRO A 63 15.91 5.12 16.56
CA PRO A 63 16.35 6.21 17.45
C PRO A 63 16.89 5.68 18.79
N SER A 64 16.41 4.55 19.30
CA SER A 64 16.99 3.89 20.49
C SER A 64 18.46 3.54 20.31
N ARG A 65 18.87 3.07 19.11
CA ARG A 65 20.27 2.79 18.78
C ARG A 65 21.12 4.06 18.60
N LEU A 66 20.49 5.18 18.26
CA LEU A 66 21.19 6.43 17.96
C LEU A 66 21.25 7.39 19.16
N VAL A 67 20.23 7.38 20.03
CA VAL A 67 19.99 8.40 21.06
C VAL A 67 19.76 7.79 22.46
N GLY A 68 19.73 6.46 22.60
CA GLY A 68 19.63 5.78 23.90
C GLY A 68 18.28 5.92 24.61
N ILE A 69 17.24 6.36 23.91
CA ILE A 69 15.88 6.49 24.44
C ILE A 69 15.16 5.13 24.28
N GLU A 70 14.49 4.65 25.32
CA GLU A 70 13.60 3.48 25.25
C GLU A 70 12.44 3.77 24.28
N TYR A 71 12.54 3.27 23.06
CA TYR A 71 11.47 3.31 22.08
C TYR A 71 10.65 2.01 22.18
N PRO A 72 9.31 2.04 22.14
CA PRO A 72 8.48 0.83 22.15
C PRO A 72 8.66 0.06 20.83
N MET A 73 9.74 -0.72 20.76
CA MET A 73 10.16 -1.44 19.57
C MET A 73 9.16 -2.51 19.15
N ASN A 74 8.67 -3.31 20.09
CA ASN A 74 7.89 -4.50 19.75
C ASN A 74 6.57 -4.13 19.06
N SER A 75 5.82 -3.17 19.64
CA SER A 75 4.56 -2.70 19.05
C SER A 75 4.75 -1.97 17.72
N THR A 76 5.86 -1.25 17.55
CA THR A 76 6.17 -0.56 16.28
C THR A 76 6.57 -1.56 15.19
N LEU A 77 7.40 -2.55 15.53
CA LEU A 77 7.81 -3.60 14.60
C LEU A 77 6.62 -4.47 14.17
N GLU A 78 5.73 -4.81 15.09
CA GLU A 78 4.47 -5.52 14.80
C GLU A 78 3.59 -4.68 13.86
N SER A 79 3.37 -3.40 14.16
CA SER A 79 2.58 -2.51 13.30
C SER A 79 3.17 -2.37 11.89
N VAL A 80 4.50 -2.27 11.77
CA VAL A 80 5.16 -2.23 10.46
C VAL A 80 5.06 -3.57 9.73
N ALA A 81 5.18 -4.70 10.44
CA ALA A 81 5.01 -6.02 9.85
C ALA A 81 3.59 -6.21 9.30
N GLU A 82 2.57 -5.78 10.03
CA GLU A 82 1.17 -5.79 9.57
C GLU A 82 0.96 -4.92 8.34
N LEU A 83 1.55 -3.71 8.30
CA LEU A 83 1.50 -2.84 7.12
C LEU A 83 2.19 -3.46 5.91
N LEU A 84 3.33 -4.14 6.10
CA LEU A 84 4.04 -4.84 5.02
C LEU A 84 3.23 -6.03 4.50
N ALA A 85 2.60 -6.81 5.38
CA ALA A 85 1.73 -7.91 4.99
C ALA A 85 0.51 -7.42 4.19
N ALA A 86 -0.11 -6.33 4.62
CA ALA A 86 -1.23 -5.71 3.89
C ALA A 86 -0.81 -5.21 2.49
N LEU A 87 0.40 -4.66 2.35
CA LEU A 87 0.93 -4.27 1.04
C LEU A 87 1.17 -5.46 0.12
N GLU A 88 1.65 -6.59 0.65
CA GLU A 88 1.86 -7.81 -0.12
C GLU A 88 0.53 -8.39 -0.63
N ASP A 89 -0.50 -8.42 0.20
CA ASP A 89 -1.86 -8.79 -0.21
C ASP A 89 -2.41 -7.85 -1.29
N ILE A 90 -2.16 -6.54 -1.20
CA ILE A 90 -2.52 -5.58 -2.25
C ILE A 90 -1.79 -5.87 -3.57
N LYS A 91 -0.50 -6.24 -3.53
CA LYS A 91 0.24 -6.62 -4.75
C LYS A 91 -0.35 -7.84 -5.41
N LEU A 92 -0.64 -8.89 -4.62
CA LEU A 92 -1.25 -10.13 -5.11
C LEU A 92 -2.63 -9.86 -5.71
N SER A 93 -3.46 -9.07 -5.03
CA SER A 93 -4.80 -8.70 -5.52
C SER A 93 -4.74 -7.88 -6.82
N ALA A 94 -3.76 -6.99 -6.95
CA ALA A 94 -3.54 -6.27 -8.21
C ALA A 94 -3.11 -7.18 -9.36
N ASP A 95 -2.59 -8.38 -9.06
CA ASP A 95 -2.25 -9.37 -10.05
C ASP A 95 -3.39 -10.32 -10.41
N GLU A 96 -4.13 -10.79 -9.41
CA GLU A 96 -5.00 -11.96 -9.53
C GLU A 96 -6.49 -11.65 -9.30
N ALA A 97 -6.84 -10.66 -8.49
CA ALA A 97 -8.21 -10.38 -8.03
C ALA A 97 -8.43 -8.87 -7.85
N VAL A 98 -8.54 -8.16 -8.96
CA VAL A 98 -8.55 -6.68 -8.98
C VAL A 98 -9.82 -6.13 -8.33
N GLU A 99 -10.93 -6.85 -8.41
CA GLU A 99 -12.20 -6.57 -7.76
C GLU A 99 -12.10 -6.53 -6.22
N GLU A 100 -11.10 -7.20 -5.64
CA GLU A 100 -10.86 -7.20 -4.19
C GLU A 100 -9.99 -6.02 -3.73
N LEU A 101 -9.41 -5.25 -4.66
CA LEU A 101 -8.52 -4.14 -4.29
C LEU A 101 -9.20 -3.02 -3.51
N PRO A 102 -10.39 -2.49 -3.90
CA PRO A 102 -10.97 -1.33 -3.22
C PRO A 102 -11.12 -1.48 -1.71
N PRO A 103 -11.63 -2.59 -1.15
CA PRO A 103 -11.68 -2.75 0.31
C PRO A 103 -10.28 -2.87 0.94
N LYS A 104 -9.33 -3.54 0.27
CA LYS A 104 -7.96 -3.74 0.78
C LYS A 104 -7.18 -2.43 0.86
N VAL A 105 -7.21 -1.61 -0.19
CA VAL A 105 -6.49 -0.32 -0.19
C VAL A 105 -7.10 0.70 0.77
N ARG A 106 -8.43 0.70 0.95
CA ARG A 106 -9.11 1.52 1.97
C ARG A 106 -8.72 1.10 3.38
N ASN A 107 -8.66 -0.21 3.62
CA ASN A 107 -8.22 -0.74 4.91
C ASN A 107 -6.78 -0.33 5.19
N PHE A 108 -5.90 -0.45 4.19
CA PHE A 108 -4.52 -0.03 4.29
C PHE A 108 -4.36 1.45 4.63
N THR A 109 -5.13 2.34 3.99
CA THR A 109 -5.14 3.78 4.36
C THR A 109 -5.46 3.99 5.83
N ARG A 110 -6.49 3.29 6.36
CA ARG A 110 -6.85 3.38 7.79
C ARG A 110 -5.73 2.84 8.69
N MET A 111 -5.08 1.74 8.31
CA MET A 111 -3.95 1.20 9.08
C MET A 111 -2.78 2.20 9.14
N VAL A 112 -2.47 2.87 8.02
CA VAL A 112 -1.43 3.90 7.97
C VAL A 112 -1.81 5.11 8.84
N ASP A 113 -3.08 5.53 8.82
CA ASP A 113 -3.56 6.64 9.64
C ASP A 113 -3.41 6.31 11.14
N ASN A 114 -3.86 5.12 11.55
CA ASN A 114 -3.71 4.63 12.92
C ASN A 114 -2.24 4.53 13.35
N TYR A 115 -1.35 4.04 12.47
CA TYR A 115 0.08 3.95 12.73
C TYR A 115 0.70 5.34 12.98
N LEU A 116 0.37 6.32 12.14
CA LEU A 116 0.89 7.68 12.27
C LEU A 116 0.35 8.39 13.52
N ASP A 117 -0.90 8.13 13.90
CA ASP A 117 -1.46 8.68 15.14
C ASP A 117 -0.83 8.03 16.38
N ALA A 118 -0.54 6.73 16.36
CA ALA A 118 0.19 6.06 17.44
C ALA A 118 1.63 6.61 17.61
N GLU A 119 2.33 6.92 16.50
CA GLU A 119 3.64 7.58 16.55
C GLU A 119 3.55 8.96 17.21
N ARG A 120 2.50 9.75 16.93
CA ARG A 120 2.31 11.10 17.51
C ARG A 120 2.11 11.09 19.02
N VAL A 121 1.44 10.08 19.56
CA VAL A 121 1.20 9.95 21.01
C VAL A 121 2.47 9.50 21.75
N SER A 122 3.42 8.89 21.05
CA SER A 122 4.67 8.36 21.63
C SER A 122 5.79 9.40 21.83
N VAL A 123 5.62 10.64 21.35
CA VAL A 123 6.61 11.72 21.48
C VAL A 123 6.15 12.72 22.55
N PRO A 124 6.80 12.78 23.74
CA PRO A 124 6.57 13.83 24.72
C PRO A 124 7.17 15.19 24.32
#